data_AF-A0A1G1GWC0-F1
#
_entry.id   AF-A0A1G1GWC0-F1
#
_cell.length_a   1.000
_cell.length_b   1.000
_cell.length_c   1.000
_cell.angle_alpha   90.00
_cell.angle_beta   90.00
_cell.angle_gamma   90.00
#
_symmetry.space_group_name_H-M   'P 1'
#
loop_
_entity.id
_entity.type
_entity.pdbx_description
1 polymer ?
#
loop_
_entity_poly.entity_id
_entity_poly.type
_entity_poly.pdbx_seq_one_letter_code
_entity_poly.pdbx_strand_id
1 'polypeptide(L)'
;MQLMPFTARWVSKQLKYAYNDDENLFDAEININFGAWYLSYLKKRFNGNTVLMIASYNAGPEAVTKWVNGNSNMETDEFIEAIPYNETRAYAKRVLRSYAEYHRIYNNSAIRWGKAVAANGGLN
;
A
#
# COMPACT_ATOMS: atom_id res chain seq x y z
N MET A 1 11.60 -5.66 1.60
CA MET A 1 10.21 -5.23 1.36
C MET A 1 9.51 -5.98 0.21
N GLN A 2 10.13 -6.97 -0.48
CA GLN A 2 9.43 -7.83 -1.47
C GLN A 2 8.84 -7.05 -2.67
N LEU A 3 9.56 -6.03 -3.16
CA LEU A 3 9.19 -5.37 -4.40
C LEU A 3 9.35 -6.32 -5.59
N MET A 4 8.35 -6.32 -6.47
CA MET A 4 8.47 -7.00 -7.76
C MET A 4 9.52 -6.28 -8.63
N PRO A 5 10.35 -7.02 -9.39
CA PRO A 5 11.35 -6.44 -10.30
C PRO A 5 10.82 -5.35 -11.22
N PHE A 6 9.61 -5.54 -11.77
CA PHE A 6 8.94 -4.54 -12.59
C PHE A 6 8.69 -3.23 -11.83
N THR A 7 8.17 -3.32 -10.60
CA THR A 7 7.95 -2.16 -9.73
C THR A 7 9.27 -1.50 -9.35
N ALA A 8 10.30 -2.27 -9.00
CA ALA A 8 11.62 -1.74 -8.66
C ALA A 8 12.25 -0.96 -9.82
N ARG A 9 12.17 -1.48 -11.05
CA ARG A 9 12.60 -0.78 -12.27
C ARG A 9 11.84 0.51 -12.53
N TRP A 10 10.55 0.56 -12.19
CA TRP A 10 9.79 1.79 -12.30
C TRP A 10 10.21 2.80 -11.23
N VAL A 11 10.33 2.38 -9.97
CA VAL A 11 10.76 3.22 -8.83
C VAL A 11 12.16 3.78 -9.05
N SER A 12 13.10 2.99 -9.56
CA SER A 12 14.48 3.44 -9.81
C SER A 12 14.54 4.64 -10.76
N LYS A 13 13.71 4.64 -11.82
CA LYS A 13 13.58 5.78 -12.74
C LYS A 13 13.08 7.04 -12.03
N GLN A 14 12.14 6.89 -11.10
CA GLN A 14 11.61 8.02 -10.32
C GLN A 14 12.65 8.58 -9.35
N LEU A 15 13.49 7.71 -8.77
CA LEU A 15 14.57 8.07 -7.87
C LEU A 15 15.86 8.50 -8.60
N LYS A 16 15.89 8.42 -9.93
CA LYS A 16 17.11 8.60 -10.75
C LYS A 16 18.27 7.69 -10.30
N TYR A 17 17.93 6.49 -9.84
CA TYR A 17 18.88 5.47 -9.42
C TYR A 17 19.25 4.56 -10.59
N ALA A 18 20.54 4.28 -10.77
CA ALA A 18 21.04 3.37 -11.80
C ALA A 18 20.78 1.92 -11.38
N TYR A 19 19.60 1.41 -11.74
CA TYR A 19 19.18 0.03 -11.43
C TYR A 19 19.44 -0.87 -12.63
N ASN A 20 20.51 -1.66 -12.54
CA ASN A 20 20.99 -2.51 -13.64
C ASN A 20 20.75 -4.00 -13.38
N ASP A 21 20.47 -4.40 -12.13
CA ASP A 21 20.30 -5.79 -11.73
C ASP A 21 19.17 -5.92 -10.69
N ASP A 22 18.38 -6.98 -10.82
CA ASP A 22 17.38 -7.33 -9.81
C ASP A 22 18.01 -7.83 -8.51
N GLU A 23 19.27 -8.26 -8.53
CA GLU A 23 20.03 -8.57 -7.33
C GLU A 23 20.20 -7.37 -6.38
N ASN A 24 20.10 -6.13 -6.90
CA ASN A 24 20.10 -4.94 -6.06
C ASN A 24 18.96 -4.92 -5.03
N LEU A 25 17.89 -5.71 -5.23
CA LEU A 25 16.81 -5.84 -4.25
C LEU A 25 17.18 -6.72 -3.05
N PHE A 26 18.27 -7.48 -3.09
CA PHE A 26 18.77 -8.19 -1.91
C PHE A 26 19.56 -7.28 -0.97
N ASP A 27 19.99 -6.11 -1.44
CA ASP A 27 20.54 -5.07 -0.58
C ASP A 27 19.43 -4.42 0.27
N ALA A 28 19.62 -4.41 1.58
CA ALA A 28 18.60 -3.95 2.52
C ALA A 28 18.31 -2.45 2.38
N GLU A 29 19.33 -1.62 2.14
CA GLU A 29 19.18 -0.17 2.05
C GLU A 29 18.41 0.21 0.78
N ILE A 30 18.80 -0.37 -0.36
CA ILE A 30 18.10 -0.18 -1.64
C ILE A 30 16.64 -0.65 -1.51
N ASN A 31 16.42 -1.83 -0.94
CA ASN A 31 15.09 -2.40 -0.84
C ASN A 31 14.17 -1.58 0.08
N ILE A 32 14.68 -1.10 1.21
CA ILE A 32 13.94 -0.21 2.12
C ILE A 32 13.64 1.13 1.45
N ASN A 33 14.63 1.75 0.81
CA ASN A 33 14.46 3.05 0.15
C ASN A 33 13.41 2.97 -0.97
N PHE A 34 13.51 1.97 -1.84
CA PHE A 34 12.57 1.78 -2.94
C PHE A 34 11.17 1.45 -2.40
N GLY A 35 11.09 0.58 -1.39
CA GLY A 35 9.81 0.18 -0.80
C GLY A 35 9.11 1.35 -0.09
N ALA A 36 9.86 2.16 0.66
CA ALA A 36 9.34 3.36 1.32
C ALA A 36 8.87 4.41 0.31
N TRP A 37 9.64 4.62 -0.76
CA TRP A 37 9.23 5.51 -1.85
C TRP A 37 7.93 5.00 -2.50
N TYR A 38 7.83 3.71 -2.78
CA TYR A 38 6.63 3.12 -3.39
C TYR A 38 5.40 3.23 -2.49
N LEU A 39 5.54 2.99 -1.19
CA LEU A 39 4.48 3.22 -0.21
C LEU A 39 4.04 4.69 -0.19
N SER A 40 4.98 5.64 -0.24
CA SER A 40 4.66 7.07 -0.31
C SER A 40 3.90 7.41 -1.60
N TYR A 41 4.26 6.81 -2.73
CA TYR A 41 3.53 6.96 -3.99
C TYR A 41 2.09 6.44 -3.86
N LEU A 42 1.89 5.22 -3.34
CA LEU A 42 0.56 4.64 -3.15
C LEU A 42 -0.28 5.47 -2.16
N LYS A 43 0.32 5.96 -1.07
CA LYS A 43 -0.35 6.85 -0.12
C LYS A 43 -0.91 8.09 -0.81
N LYS A 44 -0.14 8.71 -1.71
CA LYS A 44 -0.60 9.88 -2.49
C LYS A 44 -1.71 9.49 -3.46
N ARG A 45 -1.56 8.39 -4.19
CA ARG A 45 -2.55 7.88 -5.15
C ARG A 45 -3.93 7.61 -4.53
N PHE A 46 -3.95 7.14 -3.28
CA PHE A 46 -5.19 6.82 -2.57
C PHE A 46 -5.55 7.85 -1.49
N ASN A 47 -5.12 9.11 -1.67
CA ASN A 47 -5.51 10.25 -0.83
C ASN A 47 -5.30 10.01 0.68
N GLY A 48 -4.25 9.28 1.04
CA GLY A 48 -3.91 8.94 2.42
C GLY A 48 -4.69 7.77 3.02
N ASN A 49 -5.58 7.10 2.26
CA ASN A 49 -6.28 5.92 2.74
C ASN A 49 -5.30 4.75 2.93
N THR A 50 -5.07 4.39 4.20
CA THR A 50 -4.05 3.41 4.59
C THR A 50 -4.42 2.00 4.13
N VAL A 51 -5.70 1.67 4.13
CA VAL A 51 -6.18 0.34 3.71
C VAL A 51 -6.01 0.14 2.21
N LEU A 52 -6.39 1.13 1.40
CA LEU A 52 -6.20 1.07 -0.06
C LEU A 52 -4.71 1.02 -0.43
N MET A 53 -3.88 1.80 0.27
CA MET A 53 -2.42 1.76 0.12
C MET A 53 -1.85 0.35 0.40
N ILE A 54 -2.22 -0.27 1.52
CA ILE A 54 -1.75 -1.61 1.91
C ILE A 54 -2.23 -2.66 0.90
N ALA A 55 -3.51 -2.66 0.54
CA ALA A 55 -4.05 -3.60 -0.44
C ALA A 55 -3.33 -3.46 -1.79
N SER A 56 -3.04 -2.22 -2.22
CA SER A 56 -2.37 -1.93 -3.48
C SER A 56 -0.91 -2.35 -3.49
N TYR A 57 -0.25 -2.39 -2.34
CA TYR A 57 1.12 -2.87 -2.25
C TYR A 57 1.22 -4.37 -2.62
N ASN A 58 0.20 -5.17 -2.26
CA ASN A 58 0.15 -6.59 -2.56
C ASN A 58 -0.51 -6.91 -3.91
N ALA A 59 -1.65 -6.29 -4.23
CA ALA A 59 -2.44 -6.60 -5.43
C ALA A 59 -2.16 -5.70 -6.64
N GLY A 60 -1.41 -4.62 -6.45
CA GLY A 60 -1.23 -3.56 -7.44
C GLY A 60 -2.32 -2.48 -7.40
N PRO A 61 -1.98 -1.23 -7.73
CA PRO A 61 -2.91 -0.11 -7.65
C PRO A 61 -4.08 -0.20 -8.64
N GLU A 62 -3.90 -0.83 -9.81
CA GLU A 62 -4.95 -0.97 -10.82
C GLU A 62 -6.07 -1.91 -10.37
N ALA A 63 -5.71 -3.00 -9.68
CA ALA A 63 -6.69 -3.94 -9.12
C ALA A 63 -7.54 -3.24 -8.04
N VAL A 64 -6.89 -2.53 -7.12
CA VAL A 64 -7.57 -1.79 -6.05
C VAL A 64 -8.45 -0.68 -6.60
N THR A 65 -8.00 0.09 -7.59
CA THR A 65 -8.85 1.10 -8.26
C THR A 65 -10.13 0.46 -8.83
N LYS A 66 -10.06 -0.72 -9.44
CA LYS A 66 -11.25 -1.43 -9.94
C LYS A 66 -12.20 -1.83 -8.81
N TRP A 67 -11.67 -2.33 -7.70
CA TRP A 67 -12.49 -2.73 -6.55
C TRP A 67 -13.17 -1.53 -5.89
N VAL A 68 -12.46 -0.41 -5.77
CA VAL A 68 -13.01 0.85 -5.22
C VAL A 68 -14.13 1.39 -6.11
N ASN A 69 -13.94 1.42 -7.43
CA ASN A 69 -14.96 1.93 -8.35
C ASN A 69 -16.25 1.10 -8.32
N GLY A 70 -16.16 -0.19 -8.00
CA GLY A 70 -17.34 -1.04 -7.80
C GLY A 70 -18.00 -0.91 -6.42
N ASN A 71 -17.36 -0.26 -5.46
CA ASN A 71 -17.73 -0.30 -4.04
C ASN A 71 -17.49 1.06 -3.32
N SER A 72 -17.70 2.17 -4.02
CA SER A 72 -17.30 3.51 -3.54
C SER A 72 -17.93 3.92 -2.21
N ASN A 73 -19.10 3.38 -1.86
CA ASN A 73 -19.82 3.74 -0.63
C ASN A 73 -19.46 2.88 0.60
N MET A 74 -18.52 1.93 0.47
CA MET A 74 -18.16 1.07 1.59
C MET A 74 -17.34 1.80 2.66
N GLU A 75 -17.63 1.47 3.91
CA GLU A 75 -16.73 1.77 5.01
C GLU A 75 -15.45 0.93 4.88
N THR A 76 -14.40 1.36 5.56
CA THR A 76 -13.06 0.78 5.38
C THR A 76 -12.98 -0.70 5.79
N ASP A 77 -13.69 -1.10 6.84
CA ASP A 77 -13.76 -2.48 7.31
C ASP A 77 -14.57 -3.38 6.35
N GLU A 78 -15.71 -2.89 5.86
CA GLU A 78 -16.50 -3.56 4.83
C GLU A 78 -15.69 -3.80 3.56
N PHE A 79 -14.94 -2.79 3.10
CA PHE A 79 -14.08 -2.91 1.93
C PHE A 79 -13.03 -4.01 2.10
N ILE A 80 -12.40 -4.13 3.28
CA ILE A 80 -11.42 -5.19 3.54
C ILE A 80 -12.05 -6.56 3.32
N GLU A 81 -13.26 -6.79 3.84
CA GLU A 81 -13.96 -8.06 3.67
C GLU A 81 -14.40 -8.29 2.21
N ALA A 82 -14.68 -7.22 1.46
CA ALA A 82 -15.06 -7.29 0.06
C ALA A 82 -13.88 -7.50 -0.91
N ILE A 83 -12.61 -7.41 -0.47
CA ILE A 83 -11.43 -7.64 -1.33
C ILE A 83 -11.54 -9.02 -1.99
N PRO A 84 -11.61 -9.13 -3.34
CA PRO A 84 -11.85 -10.40 -4.02
C PRO A 84 -10.71 -11.42 -3.87
N TYR A 85 -9.48 -10.93 -3.74
CA TYR A 85 -8.30 -11.79 -3.60
C TYR A 85 -8.13 -12.20 -2.13
N ASN A 86 -8.34 -13.48 -1.84
CA ASN A 86 -8.19 -14.03 -0.49
C ASN A 86 -6.82 -13.73 0.12
N GLU A 87 -5.76 -13.82 -0.69
CA GLU A 87 -4.39 -13.49 -0.24
C GLU A 87 -4.29 -12.02 0.16
N THR A 88 -4.77 -11.10 -0.68
CA THR A 88 -4.72 -9.64 -0.42
C THR A 88 -5.57 -9.28 0.79
N ARG A 89 -6.74 -9.90 0.97
CA ARG A 89 -7.58 -9.74 2.16
C ARG A 89 -6.83 -10.15 3.42
N ALA A 90 -6.24 -11.34 3.42
CA ALA A 90 -5.45 -11.83 4.56
C ALA A 90 -4.20 -10.97 4.81
N TYR A 91 -3.53 -10.54 3.74
CA TYR A 91 -2.39 -9.64 3.79
C TYR A 91 -2.75 -8.31 4.46
N ALA A 92 -3.82 -7.66 4.00
CA ALA A 92 -4.26 -6.38 4.56
C ALA A 92 -4.54 -6.49 6.06
N LYS A 93 -5.29 -7.51 6.50
CA LYS A 93 -5.57 -7.75 7.92
C LYS A 93 -4.28 -7.93 8.74
N ARG A 94 -3.32 -8.71 8.24
CA ARG A 94 -2.03 -8.93 8.92
C ARG A 94 -1.23 -7.63 9.05
N VAL A 95 -1.12 -6.85 7.97
CA VAL A 95 -0.35 -5.59 7.98
C VAL A 95 -1.01 -4.56 8.88
N LEU A 96 -2.33 -4.41 8.84
CA LEU A 96 -3.06 -3.49 9.72
C LEU A 96 -2.87 -3.86 11.20
N ARG A 97 -2.95 -5.14 11.55
CA ARG A 97 -2.68 -5.62 12.90
C ARG A 97 -1.25 -5.27 13.35
N SER A 98 -0.25 -5.57 12.51
CA SER A 98 1.15 -5.25 12.84
C SER A 98 1.37 -3.75 12.95
N TYR A 99 0.86 -2.96 12.01
CA TYR A 99 0.95 -1.50 12.06
C TYR A 99 0.34 -0.94 13.34
N ALA A 100 -0.78 -1.52 13.80
CA ALA A 100 -1.40 -1.09 15.05
C ALA A 100 -0.51 -1.33 16.26
N GLU A 101 0.14 -2.49 16.31
CA GLU A 101 1.06 -2.84 17.38
C GLU A 101 2.33 -1.99 17.36
N TYR A 102 2.92 -1.76 16.18
CA TYR A 102 4.04 -0.84 16.02
C TYR A 102 3.65 0.58 16.46
N HIS A 103 2.47 1.07 16.08
CA HIS A 103 2.00 2.38 16.50
C HIS A 103 1.81 2.48 18.02
N ARG A 104 1.28 1.41 18.64
CA ARG A 104 1.13 1.32 20.10
C ARG A 104 2.49 1.41 20.81
N ILE A 105 3.49 0.66 20.33
CA ILE A 105 4.83 0.61 20.93
C ILE A 105 5.59 1.92 20.74
N TYR A 106 5.54 2.52 19.54
CA TYR A 106 6.42 3.63 19.17
C TYR A 106 5.79 5.03 19.27
N ASN A 107 4.46 5.16 19.14
CA ASN A 107 3.80 6.47 19.05
C ASN A 107 2.82 6.76 20.19
N ASN A 108 2.52 5.78 21.06
CA ASN A 108 1.62 5.86 22.22
C ASN A 108 0.34 6.71 21.97
N SER A 109 -0.28 6.55 20.79
CA SER A 109 -1.45 7.33 20.36
C SER A 109 -2.42 6.50 19.53
N ALA A 110 -3.68 6.94 19.45
CA ALA A 110 -4.73 6.24 18.72
C ALA A 110 -4.52 6.35 17.20
N ILE A 111 -4.78 5.25 16.49
CA ILE A 111 -4.56 5.16 15.04
C ILE A 111 -5.76 5.73 14.29
N ARG A 112 -5.49 6.51 13.23
CA ARG A 112 -6.49 7.00 12.29
C ARG A 112 -6.41 6.20 10.99
N TRP A 113 -7.38 5.31 10.77
CA TRP A 113 -7.37 4.36 9.64
C TRP A 113 -7.89 4.94 8.31
N GLY A 114 -8.53 6.12 8.34
CA GLY A 114 -9.42 6.58 7.27
C GLY A 114 -10.83 6.06 7.52
N LYS A 115 -11.86 6.89 7.33
CA LYS A 115 -13.25 6.52 7.63
C LYS A 115 -13.89 5.77 6.45
N ALA A 116 -14.05 6.42 5.30
CA ALA A 116 -14.67 5.80 4.11
C ALA A 116 -13.70 5.63 2.93
N VAL A 117 -14.01 4.66 2.07
CA VAL A 117 -13.29 4.40 0.80
C VAL A 117 -13.40 5.58 -0.19
N ALA A 118 -14.49 6.37 -0.15
CA ALA A 118 -14.72 7.50 -1.06
C ALA A 118 -14.92 8.88 -0.38
N ALA A 119 -14.50 9.09 0.87
CA ALA A 119 -14.64 10.41 1.51
C ALA A 119 -13.76 11.52 0.89
N ASN A 120 -12.88 11.23 -0.06
CA ASN A 120 -12.07 12.23 -0.74
C ASN A 120 -12.12 12.00 -2.24
N GLY A 121 -12.72 12.96 -2.95
CA GLY A 121 -13.11 12.92 -4.37
C GLY A 121 -12.13 12.22 -5.31
N GLY A 122 -12.73 11.54 -6.30
CA GLY A 122 -12.14 11.06 -7.55
C GLY A 122 -10.67 10.66 -7.50
N LEU A 123 -10.41 9.35 -7.59
CA LEU A 123 -9.06 8.87 -7.87
C LEU A 123 -8.56 9.54 -9.16
N ASN A 124 -7.56 10.42 -9.04
CA ASN A 124 -6.90 11.07 -10.18
C ASN A 124 -6.12 10.05 -11.04
#